data_AF-A0AAJ1X631-F1
#
_entry.id   AF-A0AAJ1X631-F1
#
_cell.length_a   1.000
_cell.length_b   1.000
_cell.length_c   1.000
_cell.angle_alpha   90.00
_cell.angle_beta   90.00
_cell.angle_gamma   90.00
#
_symmetry.space_group_name_H-M   'P 1'
#
loop_
_entity.id
_entity.type
_entity.pdbx_description
1 polymer ?
#
loop_
_entity_poly.entity_id
_entity_poly.type
_entity_poly.pdbx_seq_one_letter_code
_entity_poly.pdbx_strand_id
1 'polypeptide(L)' 'MFRLAMVVHVFLGATLAGSAMVVALTMGYDTLNPLLISALVGYLISIPASWYVAKQIANL' A
#
# COMPACT_ATOMS: atom_id res chain seq x y z
N MET A 1 -13.99 -12.94 5.07
CA MET A 1 -13.16 -12.21 4.07
C MET A 1 -12.84 -10.79 4.49
N PHE A 2 -13.82 -9.95 4.87
CA PHE A 2 -13.56 -8.55 5.25
C PHE A 2 -12.58 -8.37 6.42
N ARG A 3 -12.71 -9.21 7.47
CA ARG A 3 -11.76 -9.23 8.60
C ARG A 3 -10.33 -9.59 8.17
N LEU A 4 -10.18 -10.59 7.28
CA LEU A 4 -8.88 -11.01 6.76
C LEU A 4 -8.25 -9.93 5.87
N ALA A 5 -9.06 -9.34 4.97
CA ALA A 5 -8.63 -8.24 4.12
C ALA A 5 -8.18 -7.01 4.93
N MET A 6 -8.88 -6.66 6.02
CA MET A 6 -8.44 -5.59 6.93
C MET A 6 -7.08 -5.88 7.57
N VAL A 7 -6.88 -7.10 8.09
CA VAL A 7 -5.59 -7.49 8.70
C VAL A 7 -4.48 -7.40 7.66
N VAL A 8 -4.69 -7.94 6.46
CA VAL A 8 -3.72 -7.86 5.36
C VAL A 8 -3.46 -6.40 4.97
N HIS A 9 -4.49 -5.56 4.88
CA HIS A 9 -4.37 -4.16 4.51
C HIS A 9 -3.54 -3.32 5.48
N VAL A 10 -3.56 -3.61 6.80
CA VAL A 10 -2.71 -2.88 7.76
C VAL A 10 -1.23 -3.07 7.42
N PHE A 11 -0.82 -4.30 7.12
CA PHE A 11 0.57 -4.59 6.73
C PHE A 11 0.85 -4.10 5.31
N LEU A 12 0.02 -4.50 4.35
CA LEU A 12 0.22 -4.19 2.93
C LEU A 12 0.16 -2.68 2.65
N GLY A 13 -0.67 -1.94 3.37
CA GLY A 13 -0.81 -0.50 3.26
C GLY A 13 0.44 0.24 3.70
N ALA A 14 1.01 -0.11 4.85
CA ALA A 14 2.27 0.45 5.29
C ALA A 14 3.42 0.10 4.32
N THR A 15 3.47 -1.15 3.84
CA THR A 15 4.50 -1.60 2.91
C THR A 15 4.40 -0.88 1.56
N LEU A 16 3.23 -0.83 0.93
CA LEU A 16 3.05 -0.18 -0.38
C LEU A 16 3.20 1.34 -0.31
N ALA A 17 2.75 1.98 0.79
CA ALA A 17 3.02 3.39 1.02
C ALA A 17 4.53 3.66 1.11
N GLY A 18 5.26 2.85 1.90
CA GLY A 18 6.71 2.95 2.01
C GLY A 18 7.43 2.71 0.68
N SER A 19 7.02 1.70 -0.10
CA SER A 19 7.59 1.45 -1.43
C SER A 19 7.35 2.63 -2.39
N ALA A 20 6.15 3.22 -2.38
CA ALA A 20 5.86 4.39 -3.20
C ALA A 20 6.70 5.61 -2.80
N MET A 21 6.94 5.81 -1.50
CA MET A 21 7.86 6.83 -1.00
C MET A 21 9.29 6.59 -1.48
N VAL A 22 9.78 5.34 -1.47
CA VAL A 22 11.11 5.00 -2.01
C VAL A 22 11.18 5.37 -3.49
N VAL A 23 10.15 5.07 -4.29
CA VAL A 23 10.10 5.47 -5.69
C VAL A 23 10.20 6.99 -5.84
N ALA A 24 9.42 7.76 -5.05
CA ALA A 24 9.47 9.22 -5.09
C ALA A 24 10.87 9.77 -4.78
N LEU A 25 11.52 9.26 -3.73
CA LEU A 25 12.88 9.66 -3.35
C LEU A 25 13.91 9.28 -4.42
N THR A 26 13.79 8.12 -5.05
CA THR A 26 14.72 7.72 -6.13
C THR A 26 14.57 8.58 -7.39
N MET A 27 13.41 9.22 -7.58
CA MET A 27 13.18 10.19 -8.65
C MET A 27 13.63 11.62 -8.28
N GLY A 28 14.19 11.84 -7.09
CA GLY A 28 14.63 13.15 -6.60
C GLY A 28 13.50 14.01 -6.03
N TYR A 29 12.35 13.42 -5.71
CA TYR A 29 11.26 14.13 -5.04
C TYR A 29 11.43 14.10 -3.52
N ASP A 30 12.19 15.06 -3.00
CA ASP A 30 12.60 15.09 -1.58
C ASP A 30 11.74 16.03 -0.70
N THR A 31 10.71 16.65 -1.28
CA THR A 31 9.84 17.58 -0.55
C THR A 31 8.64 16.85 0.08
N LEU A 32 8.05 17.47 1.11
CA LEU A 32 6.97 16.88 1.90
C LEU A 32 5.72 16.54 1.05
N ASN A 33 5.34 17.43 0.13
CA ASN A 33 4.11 17.26 -0.65
C ASN A 33 4.18 16.05 -1.59
N PRO A 34 5.21 15.88 -2.45
CA PRO A 34 5.37 14.68 -3.27
C PRO A 34 5.44 13.40 -2.45
N LEU A 35 6.12 13.44 -1.31
CA LEU A 35 6.28 12.26 -0.45
C LEU A 35 4.94 11.83 0.15
N LEU A 36 4.13 12.77 0.65
CA LEU A 36 2.78 12.50 1.11
C LEU A 36 1.89 11.96 -0.01
N ILE A 37 1.92 12.57 -1.19
CA ILE A 37 1.13 12.11 -2.34
C ILE A 37 1.51 10.68 -2.70
N SER A 38 2.81 10.37 -2.76
CA SER A 38 3.30 9.02 -3.08
C SER A 38 2.85 7.99 -2.04
N ALA A 39 2.94 8.31 -0.75
CA ALA A 39 2.48 7.45 0.33
C ALA A 39 0.96 7.20 0.24
N LEU A 40 0.18 8.25 -0.06
CA LEU A 40 -1.27 8.19 -0.15
C LEU A 40 -1.72 7.38 -1.37
N VAL A 41 -1.01 7.50 -2.49
CA VAL A 41 -1.20 6.66 -3.68
C VAL A 41 -0.87 5.20 -3.37
N GLY A 42 0.27 4.93 -2.72
CA GLY A 42 0.64 3.56 -2.31
C GLY A 42 -0.39 2.91 -1.37
N TYR A 43 -0.92 3.68 -0.43
CA TYR A 43 -1.98 3.24 0.47
C TYR A 43 -3.32 3.00 -0.26
N LEU A 44 -3.69 3.84 -1.21
CA LEU A 44 -4.90 3.63 -2.01
C LEU A 44 -4.80 2.36 -2.86
N ILE A 45 -3.62 2.07 -3.42
CA ILE A 45 -3.35 0.86 -4.19
C ILE A 45 -3.40 -0.39 -3.29
N SER A 46 -3.06 -0.27 -2.01
CA SER A 46 -3.11 -1.42 -1.10
C SER A 46 -4.52 -1.91 -0.81
N ILE A 47 -5.56 -1.06 -0.96
CA ILE A 47 -6.97 -1.45 -0.77
C ILE A 47 -7.37 -2.58 -1.73
N PRO A 48 -7.31 -2.42 -3.08
CA PRO A 48 -7.64 -3.49 -4.00
C PRO A 48 -6.66 -4.66 -3.92
N ALA A 49 -5.37 -4.40 -3.65
CA ALA A 49 -4.38 -5.47 -3.50
C ALA A 49 -4.66 -6.37 -2.28
N SER A 50 -5.08 -5.79 -1.15
CA SER A 50 -5.44 -6.53 0.07
C SER A 50 -6.62 -7.48 -0.16
N TRP A 51 -7.59 -7.08 -0.99
CA TRP A 51 -8.71 -7.94 -1.39
C TRP A 51 -8.27 -9.12 -2.24
N TYR A 52 -7.38 -8.89 -3.19
CA TYR A 52 -6.84 -9.96 -4.04
C TYR A 52 -6.07 -10.99 -3.21
N VAL A 53 -5.18 -10.53 -2.32
CA VAL A 53 -4.40 -11.39 -1.43
C VAL A 53 -5.31 -12.13 -0.45
N ALA A 54 -6.28 -11.45 0.17
CA ALA A 54 -7.22 -12.10 1.09
C ALA A 54 -8.09 -13.16 0.40
N LYS A 55 -8.47 -12.96 -0.87
CA LYS A 55 -9.19 -13.97 -1.66
C LYS A 55 -8.33 -15.18 -1.94
N GLN A 56 -7.04 -14.98 -2.20
CA GLN A 56 -6.09 -16.05 -2.44
C GLN A 56 -5.84 -16.88 -1.17
N ILE A 57 -5.68 -16.22 -0.01
CA ILE A 57 -5.54 -16.89 1.29
C ILE A 57 -6.80 -17.67 1.67
N ALA A 58 -7.99 -17.11 1.40
CA ALA A 58 -9.25 -17.76 1.76
C ALA A 58 -9.63 -18.95 0.85
N ASN A 59 -9.00 -19.08 -0.32
CA ASN A 59 -9.19 -20.20 -1.25
C ASN A 59 -8.10 -21.29 -1.13
N LEU A 60 -7.14 -21.11 -0.21
CA LEU A 60 -6.17 -22.11 0.21
C LEU A 60 -6.78 -23.02 1.27
#